data_AF-A0A432TUA7-F1
#
_entry.id   AF-A0A432TUA7-F1
#
_cell.length_a   1.000
_cell.length_b   1.000
_cell.length_c   1.000
_cell.angle_alpha   90.00
_cell.angle_beta   90.00
_cell.angle_gamma   90.00
#
_symmetry.space_group_name_H-M   'P 1'
#
loop_
_entity.id
_entity.type
_entity.pdbx_description
1 polymer ?
#
loop_
_entity_poly.entity_id
_entity_poly.type
_entity_poly.pdbx_seq_one_letter_code
_entity_poly.pdbx_strand_id
1 'polypeptide(L)'
;ISDADVEKNLMFRGDKIGEPIISSMSSKGAVKWFGTTPPDLSLVSRSKGVDWIYTYLRSFYKDESRPFGVNNKILVNASMPDVLWELKQNKSAEDFDQDVRDITNFLDYVGEPAKLVRVDLGYKVLAFLFVLFILSYLLKKEYWKDVKYGKWRAKD
;
A
#
# COMPACT_ATOMS: atom_id res chain seq x y z
N ILE A 1 -14.94 -12.87 -4.52
CA ILE A 1 -16.01 -12.97 -3.50
C ILE A 1 -17.30 -12.50 -4.17
N SER A 2 -18.42 -13.20 -3.98
CA SER A 2 -19.69 -12.73 -4.56
C SER A 2 -20.25 -11.58 -3.72
N ASP A 3 -21.06 -10.70 -4.31
CA ASP A 3 -21.70 -9.60 -3.57
C ASP A 3 -22.56 -10.14 -2.41
N ALA A 4 -23.21 -11.28 -2.61
CA ALA A 4 -23.97 -11.97 -1.57
C ALA A 4 -23.10 -12.44 -0.39
N ASP A 5 -21.87 -12.90 -0.67
CA ASP A 5 -20.93 -13.30 0.38
C ASP A 5 -20.37 -12.09 1.14
N VAL A 6 -20.19 -10.95 0.46
CA VAL A 6 -19.78 -9.68 1.07
C VAL A 6 -20.87 -9.17 2.00
N GLU A 7 -22.12 -9.15 1.53
CA GLU A 7 -23.26 -8.70 2.32
C GLU A 7 -23.42 -9.55 3.58
N LYS A 8 -23.36 -10.89 3.44
CA LYS A 8 -23.55 -11.81 4.55
C LYS A 8 -22.43 -11.78 5.60
N ASN A 9 -21.17 -11.67 5.16
CA ASN A 9 -20.01 -11.90 6.04
C ASN A 9 -19.16 -10.66 6.32
N LEU A 10 -19.33 -9.56 5.58
CA LEU A 10 -18.46 -8.38 5.67
C LEU A 10 -19.24 -7.08 5.92
N MET A 11 -20.54 -7.01 5.61
CA MET A 11 -21.39 -5.84 5.86
C MET A 11 -22.09 -5.90 7.22
N PHE A 12 -21.32 -5.85 8.32
CA PHE A 12 -21.89 -5.83 9.68
C PHE A 12 -22.50 -4.48 10.09
N ARG A 13 -22.11 -3.39 9.41
CA ARG A 13 -22.46 -2.00 9.74
C ARG A 13 -22.60 -1.06 8.54
N GLY A 14 -22.24 -1.51 7.34
CA GLY A 14 -22.29 -0.69 6.13
C GLY A 14 -23.64 -0.88 5.44
N ASP A 15 -24.21 0.21 4.95
CA ASP A 15 -25.48 0.16 4.23
C ASP A 15 -25.25 -0.22 2.75
N LYS A 16 -24.03 0.01 2.23
CA LYS A 16 -23.68 -0.22 0.81
C LYS A 16 -22.30 -0.84 0.63
N ILE A 17 -22.19 -1.67 -0.42
CA ILE A 17 -20.91 -2.23 -0.88
C ILE A 17 -19.98 -1.08 -1.31
N GLY A 18 -18.78 -1.05 -0.76
CA GLY A 18 -17.75 -0.04 -1.06
C GLY A 18 -17.69 1.15 -0.09
N GLU A 19 -18.54 1.19 0.94
CA GLU A 19 -18.39 2.18 2.01
C GLU A 19 -17.13 1.94 2.84
N PRO A 20 -16.49 3.00 3.38
CA PRO A 20 -15.32 2.86 4.25
C PRO A 20 -15.64 2.04 5.51
N ILE A 21 -14.69 1.18 5.90
CA ILE A 21 -14.79 0.45 7.17
C ILE A 21 -14.46 1.42 8.31
N ILE A 22 -15.44 1.73 9.15
CA ILE A 22 -15.27 2.63 10.29
C ILE A 22 -14.99 1.83 11.56
N SER A 23 -13.93 2.18 12.26
CA SER A 23 -13.61 1.59 13.56
C SER A 23 -14.73 1.87 14.57
N SER A 24 -15.15 0.82 15.28
CA SER A 24 -16.14 0.91 16.36
C SER A 24 -15.59 1.54 17.64
N MET A 25 -14.27 1.74 17.72
CA MET A 25 -13.57 2.20 18.90
C MET A 25 -13.58 3.74 18.98
N SER A 26 -14.10 4.28 20.09
CA SER A 26 -13.99 5.72 20.36
C SER A 26 -12.54 6.13 20.65
N SER A 27 -12.13 7.31 20.21
CA SER A 27 -10.76 7.81 20.44
C SER A 27 -10.40 7.90 21.92
N LYS A 28 -11.36 8.28 22.79
CA LYS A 28 -11.16 8.32 24.24
C LYS A 28 -10.90 6.92 24.82
N GLY A 29 -11.64 5.91 24.36
CA GLY A 29 -11.41 4.52 24.75
C GLY A 29 -10.06 4.00 24.26
N ALA A 30 -9.71 4.32 23.02
CA ALA A 30 -8.42 3.94 22.44
C ALA A 30 -7.23 4.48 23.24
N VAL A 31 -7.24 5.77 23.60
CA VAL A 31 -6.19 6.37 24.46
C VAL A 31 -6.17 5.73 25.84
N LYS A 32 -7.34 5.44 26.43
CA LYS A 32 -7.41 4.79 27.75
C LYS A 32 -6.82 3.38 27.76
N TRP A 33 -7.01 2.60 26.69
CA TRP A 33 -6.55 1.21 26.62
C TRP A 33 -5.14 1.05 26.06
N PHE A 34 -4.77 1.85 25.06
CA PHE A 34 -3.52 1.69 24.30
C PHE A 34 -2.55 2.87 24.48
N GLY A 35 -2.90 3.88 25.27
CA GLY A 35 -2.09 5.09 25.50
C GLY A 35 -2.11 6.09 24.33
N THR A 36 -2.53 5.66 23.14
CA THR A 36 -2.68 6.49 21.94
C THR A 36 -3.81 5.95 21.08
N THR A 37 -4.33 6.77 20.17
CA THR A 37 -5.24 6.30 19.12
C THR A 37 -4.45 5.47 18.09
N PRO A 38 -4.87 4.23 17.79
CA PRO A 38 -4.28 3.45 16.70
C PRO A 38 -4.36 4.20 15.36
N PRO A 39 -3.33 4.11 14.50
CA PRO A 39 -3.36 4.74 13.20
C PRO A 39 -4.35 4.05 12.26
N ASP A 40 -4.88 4.80 11.30
CA ASP A 40 -5.63 4.23 10.18
C ASP A 40 -4.69 3.45 9.26
N LEU A 41 -5.08 2.21 8.94
CA LEU A 41 -4.27 1.29 8.15
C LEU A 41 -4.51 1.42 6.64
N SER A 42 -5.53 2.19 6.23
CA SER A 42 -5.98 2.30 4.84
C SER A 42 -4.86 2.69 3.86
N LEU A 43 -3.83 3.43 4.31
CA LEU A 43 -2.74 3.90 3.45
C LEU A 43 -1.34 3.49 3.94
N VAL A 44 -1.24 2.61 4.92
CA VAL A 44 0.05 2.25 5.54
C VAL A 44 0.95 1.54 4.54
N SER A 45 0.40 0.61 3.76
CA SER A 45 1.13 -0.11 2.70
C SER A 45 1.75 0.84 1.67
N ARG A 46 1.05 1.91 1.31
CA ARG A 46 1.56 2.94 0.38
C ARG A 46 2.59 3.88 1.00
N SER A 47 2.44 4.20 2.28
CA SER A 47 3.33 5.14 2.96
C SER A 47 4.64 4.51 3.44
N LYS A 48 4.62 3.23 3.82
CA LYS A 48 5.77 2.52 4.41
C LYS A 48 6.26 1.34 3.58
N GLY A 49 5.46 0.84 2.65
CA GLY A 49 5.76 -0.37 1.88
C GLY A 49 5.26 -1.65 2.58
N VAL A 50 5.02 -2.69 1.78
CA VAL A 50 4.59 -4.00 2.25
C VAL A 50 5.64 -4.68 3.14
N ASP A 51 6.92 -4.56 2.77
CA ASP A 51 8.02 -5.17 3.51
C ASP A 51 8.16 -4.60 4.93
N TRP A 52 7.86 -3.30 5.09
CA TRP A 52 7.85 -2.67 6.40
C TRP A 52 6.76 -3.26 7.30
N ILE A 53 5.54 -3.47 6.77
CA ILE A 53 4.43 -4.07 7.52
C ILE A 53 4.77 -5.51 7.91
N TYR A 54 5.23 -6.32 6.94
CA TYR A 54 5.62 -7.70 7.17
C TYR A 54 6.71 -7.80 8.25
N THR A 55 7.76 -6.99 8.13
CA THR A 55 8.86 -6.99 9.09
C THR A 55 8.43 -6.46 10.45
N TYR A 56 7.57 -5.45 10.50
CA TYR A 56 7.01 -4.91 11.73
C TYR A 56 6.22 -5.98 12.49
N LEU A 57 5.29 -6.69 11.86
CA LEU A 57 4.51 -7.76 12.49
C LEU A 57 5.39 -8.93 12.98
N ARG A 58 6.49 -9.21 12.27
CA ARG A 58 7.41 -10.31 12.61
C ARG A 58 8.40 -9.98 13.75
N SER A 59 8.76 -8.71 13.91
CA SER A 59 9.95 -8.30 14.68
C SER A 59 9.70 -7.92 16.14
N PHE A 60 8.58 -8.35 16.71
CA PHE A 60 8.34 -8.25 18.15
C PHE A 60 9.26 -9.18 18.93
N TYR A 61 9.86 -8.65 19.99
CA TYR A 61 10.72 -9.37 20.92
C TYR A 61 10.36 -9.00 22.37
N LYS A 62 10.69 -9.89 23.31
CA LYS A 62 10.42 -9.70 24.74
C LYS A 62 11.25 -8.55 25.30
N ASP A 63 10.60 -7.61 25.99
CA ASP A 63 11.20 -6.46 26.67
C ASP A 63 10.33 -6.10 27.88
N GLU A 64 10.76 -6.53 29.07
CA GLU A 64 10.02 -6.36 30.32
C GLU A 64 9.94 -4.91 30.79
N SER A 65 10.74 -4.00 30.20
CA SER A 65 10.67 -2.57 30.51
C SER A 65 9.43 -1.89 29.89
N ARG A 66 8.78 -2.55 28.93
CA ARG A 66 7.65 -2.01 28.17
C ARG A 66 6.31 -2.40 28.80
N PRO A 67 5.26 -1.58 28.66
CA PRO A 67 3.94 -1.87 29.23
C PRO A 67 3.33 -3.24 28.84
N PHE A 68 3.65 -3.73 27.64
CA PHE A 68 3.15 -5.01 27.13
C PHE A 68 4.19 -6.13 27.18
N GLY A 69 5.33 -5.91 27.85
CA GLY A 69 6.41 -6.90 27.95
C GLY A 69 7.11 -7.21 26.62
N VAL A 70 6.86 -6.40 25.57
CA VAL A 70 7.43 -6.56 24.24
C VAL A 70 7.82 -5.21 23.63
N ASN A 71 8.78 -5.27 22.71
CA ASN A 71 9.22 -4.15 21.90
C ASN A 71 9.44 -4.61 20.46
N ASN A 72 9.68 -3.68 19.53
CA ASN A 72 9.80 -3.96 18.10
C ASN A 72 11.14 -3.46 17.55
N LYS A 73 11.75 -4.21 16.63
CA LYS A 73 13.05 -3.84 16.04
C LYS A 73 12.94 -2.71 15.00
N ILE A 74 11.83 -2.62 14.30
CA ILE A 74 11.59 -1.62 13.25
C ILE A 74 11.03 -0.33 13.83
N LEU A 75 10.10 -0.44 14.78
CA LEU A 75 9.53 0.69 15.50
C LEU A 75 9.84 0.57 16.99
N VAL A 76 11.00 1.11 17.38
CA VAL A 76 11.43 1.10 18.79
C VAL A 76 10.40 1.82 19.64
N ASN A 77 10.11 1.26 20.81
CA ASN A 77 9.11 1.75 21.75
C ASN A 77 7.69 1.77 21.18
N ALA A 78 7.37 0.81 20.31
CA ALA A 78 6.00 0.59 19.87
C ALA A 78 5.04 0.48 21.08
N SER A 79 3.90 1.16 20.99
CA SER A 79 2.80 1.06 21.96
C SER A 79 1.83 -0.08 21.63
N MET A 80 2.23 -0.98 20.72
CA MET A 80 1.41 -2.10 20.26
C MET A 80 1.88 -3.39 20.94
N PRO A 81 0.98 -4.21 21.50
CA PRO A 81 1.32 -5.57 21.91
C PRO A 81 1.66 -6.45 20.70
N ASP A 82 2.32 -7.58 20.92
CA ASP A 82 2.50 -8.60 19.88
C ASP A 82 1.18 -9.31 19.64
N VAL A 83 0.40 -8.86 18.66
CA VAL A 83 -0.94 -9.41 18.35
C VAL A 83 -0.89 -10.81 17.73
N LEU A 84 0.25 -11.24 17.20
CA LEU A 84 0.40 -12.54 16.52
C LEU A 84 1.22 -13.53 17.36
N TRP A 85 1.44 -13.23 18.64
CA TRP A 85 2.27 -14.03 19.54
C TRP A 85 1.81 -15.50 19.62
N GLU A 86 0.51 -15.74 19.67
CA GLU A 86 -0.06 -17.08 19.78
C GLU A 86 0.11 -17.87 18.47
N LEU A 87 -0.12 -17.24 17.32
CA LEU A 87 0.12 -17.85 16.01
C LEU A 87 1.59 -18.22 15.85
N LYS A 88 2.50 -17.35 16.31
CA LYS A 88 3.94 -17.57 16.28
C LYS A 88 4.37 -18.77 17.14
N GLN A 89 3.64 -19.08 18.22
CA GLN A 89 3.92 -20.23 19.08
C GLN A 89 3.30 -21.52 18.57
N ASN A 90 2.11 -21.45 17.97
CA ASN A 90 1.31 -22.63 17.63
C ASN A 90 1.51 -23.12 16.19
N LYS A 91 2.13 -22.34 15.31
CA LYS A 91 2.36 -22.70 13.89
C LYS A 91 3.82 -22.94 13.58
N SER A 92 4.08 -23.65 12.48
CA SER A 92 5.41 -23.72 11.88
C SER A 92 5.88 -22.31 11.47
N ALA A 93 7.20 -22.14 11.34
CA ALA A 93 7.75 -20.85 10.90
C ALA A 93 7.24 -20.47 9.50
N GLU A 94 7.11 -21.46 8.62
CA GLU A 94 6.63 -21.31 7.26
C GLU A 94 5.16 -20.88 7.21
N ASP A 95 4.29 -21.53 7.98
CA ASP A 95 2.86 -21.19 8.03
C ASP A 95 2.63 -19.82 8.66
N PHE A 96 3.38 -19.49 9.72
CA PHE A 96 3.33 -18.15 10.32
C PHE A 96 3.77 -17.08 9.32
N ASP A 97 4.87 -17.32 8.60
CA ASP A 97 5.35 -16.38 7.59
C ASP A 97 4.33 -16.21 6.45
N GLN A 98 3.57 -17.25 6.10
CA GLN A 98 2.49 -17.16 5.14
C GLN A 98 1.30 -16.34 5.67
N ASP A 99 0.86 -16.55 6.91
CA ASP A 99 -0.21 -15.75 7.52
C ASP A 99 0.14 -14.25 7.53
N VAL A 100 1.38 -13.91 7.91
CA VAL A 100 1.83 -12.51 7.95
C VAL A 100 1.89 -11.92 6.54
N ARG A 101 2.27 -12.71 5.53
CA ARG A 101 2.21 -12.29 4.12
C ARG A 101 0.78 -12.04 3.68
N ASP A 102 -0.16 -12.90 4.04
CA ASP A 102 -1.57 -12.76 3.65
C ASP A 102 -2.18 -11.49 4.26
N ILE A 103 -1.89 -11.20 5.54
CA ILE A 103 -2.28 -9.93 6.19
C ILE A 103 -1.67 -8.74 5.45
N THR A 104 -0.39 -8.81 5.12
CA THR A 104 0.32 -7.73 4.44
C THR A 104 -0.24 -7.49 3.02
N ASN A 105 -0.51 -8.56 2.28
CA ASN A 105 -1.10 -8.53 0.95
C ASN A 105 -2.53 -7.95 0.99
N PHE A 106 -3.31 -8.30 2.01
CA PHE A 106 -4.62 -7.70 2.23
C PHE A 106 -4.52 -6.18 2.44
N LEU A 107 -3.58 -5.72 3.27
CA LEU A 107 -3.37 -4.28 3.50
C LEU A 107 -2.83 -3.54 2.25
N ASP A 108 -2.02 -4.20 1.42
CA ASP A 108 -1.61 -3.66 0.12
C ASP A 108 -2.81 -3.50 -0.82
N TYR A 109 -3.66 -4.52 -0.92
CA TYR A 109 -4.87 -4.47 -1.73
C TYR A 109 -5.84 -3.38 -1.26
N VAL A 110 -6.09 -3.25 0.05
CA VAL A 110 -6.96 -2.20 0.59
C VAL A 110 -6.40 -0.81 0.33
N GLY A 111 -5.07 -0.62 0.45
CA GLY A 111 -4.44 0.66 0.15
C GLY A 111 -4.37 0.98 -1.34
N GLU A 112 -4.40 -0.03 -2.20
CA GLU A 112 -4.26 0.13 -3.64
C GLU A 112 -5.14 -0.84 -4.47
N PRO A 113 -6.46 -0.68 -4.42
CA PRO A 113 -7.38 -1.64 -5.07
C PRO A 113 -7.25 -1.64 -6.60
N ALA A 114 -6.83 -0.53 -7.21
CA ALA A 114 -6.66 -0.40 -8.66
C ALA A 114 -5.24 -0.74 -9.17
N LYS A 115 -4.40 -1.40 -8.36
CA LYS A 115 -2.99 -1.71 -8.67
C LYS A 115 -2.83 -2.45 -10.01
N LEU A 116 -3.61 -3.51 -10.22
CA LEU A 116 -3.54 -4.34 -11.43
C LEU A 116 -3.90 -3.54 -12.68
N VAL A 117 -4.99 -2.76 -12.61
CA VAL A 117 -5.44 -1.89 -13.72
C VAL A 117 -4.39 -0.83 -14.03
N ARG A 118 -3.80 -0.21 -13.00
CA ARG A 118 -2.77 0.82 -13.17
C ARG A 118 -1.53 0.27 -13.87
N VAL A 119 -1.06 -0.92 -13.46
CA VAL A 119 0.15 -1.53 -14.04
C VAL A 119 -0.11 -1.99 -15.48
N ASP A 120 -1.26 -2.60 -15.74
CA ASP A 120 -1.64 -3.02 -17.10
C ASP A 120 -1.79 -1.82 -18.06
N LEU A 121 -2.44 -0.74 -17.61
CA LEU A 121 -2.55 0.46 -18.43
C LEU A 121 -1.19 1.17 -18.57
N GLY A 122 -0.36 1.14 -17.53
CA GLY A 122 0.94 1.80 -17.48
C GLY A 122 1.87 1.36 -18.61
N TYR A 123 2.04 0.04 -18.83
CA TYR A 123 2.93 -0.41 -19.91
C TYR A 123 2.39 -0.06 -21.30
N LYS A 124 1.06 -0.09 -21.50
CA LYS A 124 0.42 0.30 -22.76
C LYS A 124 0.68 1.78 -23.07
N VAL A 125 0.52 2.64 -22.06
CA VAL A 125 0.80 4.08 -22.17
C VAL A 125 2.27 4.34 -22.43
N LEU A 126 3.18 3.67 -21.72
CA LEU A 126 4.62 3.83 -21.94
C LEU A 126 5.05 3.42 -23.35
N ALA A 127 4.51 2.32 -23.88
CA ALA A 127 4.77 1.90 -25.25
C ALA A 127 4.27 2.93 -26.28
N PHE A 128 3.05 3.45 -26.10
CA PHE A 128 2.51 4.51 -26.94
C PHE A 128 3.38 5.78 -26.91
N LEU A 129 3.77 6.23 -25.71
CA LEU A 129 4.63 7.40 -25.55
C LEU A 129 6.02 7.20 -26.16
N PHE A 130 6.57 6.00 -26.10
CA PHE A 130 7.86 5.69 -26.74
C PHE A 130 7.80 5.82 -28.26
N VAL A 131 6.74 5.29 -28.89
CA VAL A 131 6.51 5.43 -30.33
C VAL A 131 6.28 6.89 -30.70
N LEU A 132 5.43 7.59 -29.96
CA LEU A 132 5.16 9.02 -30.16
C LEU A 132 6.42 9.86 -29.99
N PHE A 133 7.30 9.51 -29.05
CA PHE A 133 8.58 10.17 -28.84
C PHE A 133 9.48 10.03 -30.07
N ILE A 134 9.58 8.85 -30.66
CA ILE A 134 10.35 8.64 -31.91
C ILE A 134 9.79 9.51 -33.04
N LEU A 135 8.48 9.46 -33.26
CA LEU A 135 7.84 10.25 -34.31
C LEU A 135 8.03 11.76 -34.09
N SER A 136 7.85 12.23 -32.85
CA SER A 136 8.04 13.63 -32.48
C SER A 136 9.50 14.06 -32.61
N TYR A 137 10.45 13.19 -32.27
CA TYR A 137 11.87 13.44 -32.45
C TYR A 137 12.25 13.54 -33.93
N LEU A 138 11.76 12.63 -34.77
CA LEU A 138 11.97 12.68 -36.22
C LEU A 138 11.34 13.93 -36.84
N LEU A 139 10.12 14.28 -36.42
CA LEU A 139 9.44 15.49 -36.84
C LEU A 139 10.24 16.74 -36.46
N LYS A 140 10.67 16.84 -35.20
CA LYS A 140 11.56 17.92 -34.74
C LYS A 140 12.83 17.98 -35.59
N LYS A 141 13.47 16.84 -35.83
CA LYS A 141 14.70 16.76 -36.63
C LYS A 141 14.48 17.30 -38.04
N GLU A 142 13.34 17.03 -38.66
CA GLU A 142 12.99 17.55 -39.99
C GLU A 142 12.77 19.07 -39.98
N TYR A 143 11.87 19.58 -39.12
CA TYR A 143 11.58 21.02 -39.03
C TYR A 143 12.80 21.87 -38.66
N TRP A 144 13.70 21.34 -37.83
CA TRP A 144 14.89 22.06 -37.41
C TRP A 144 15.99 22.09 -38.46
N LYS A 145 15.89 21.34 -39.57
CA LYS A 145 16.84 21.48 -40.68
C LYS A 145 16.83 22.91 -41.24
N ASP A 146 15.66 23.50 -41.42
CA ASP A 146 15.52 24.81 -42.06
C ASP A 146 16.08 25.95 -41.20
N VAL A 147 15.96 25.84 -39.87
CA VAL A 147 16.53 26.79 -38.92
C VAL A 147 18.05 26.62 -38.80
N LYS A 148 18.54 25.38 -38.77
CA LYS A 148 19.96 25.08 -38.52
C LYS A 148 20.85 25.31 -39.75
N TYR A 149 20.31 25.14 -40.95
CA TYR A 149 21.01 25.39 -42.22
C TYR A 149 20.63 26.72 -42.89
N GLY A 150 19.91 27.60 -42.18
CA GLY A 150 19.77 29.01 -42.56
C GLY A 150 19.04 29.28 -43.88
N LYS A 151 18.15 28.38 -44.34
CA LYS A 151 17.30 28.66 -45.52
C LYS A 151 16.04 29.41 -45.12
N TRP A 152 16.19 30.58 -44.51
CA TRP A 152 15.10 31.55 -44.41
C TRP A 152 14.93 32.22 -45.78
N ARG A 153 13.99 31.74 -46.60
CA ARG A 153 13.48 32.55 -47.71
C ARG A 153 12.56 33.62 -47.11
N ALA A 154 12.97 34.88 -47.21
CA ALA A 154 12.04 35.98 -47.01
C ALA A 154 10.87 35.79 -47.99
N LYS A 155 9.65 35.83 -47.47
CA LYS A 155 8.46 35.83 -48.31
C LYS A 155 8.26 37.27 -48.77
N ASP A 156 8.42 37.47 -50.07
CA ASP A 156 8.05 38.70 -50.78
C ASP A 156 6.55 39.02 -50.59
#